data_AF-A0A1H3UVL6-F1
#
_entry.id   AF-A0A1H3UVL6-F1
#
_cell.length_a   1.000
_cell.length_b   1.000
_cell.length_c   1.000
_cell.angle_alpha   90.00
_cell.angle_beta   90.00
_cell.angle_gamma   90.00
#
_symmetry.space_group_name_H-M   'P 1'
#
loop_
_entity.id
_entity.type
_entity.pdbx_description
1 polymer ?
#
loop_
_entity_poly.entity_id
_entity_poly.type
_entity_poly.pdbx_seq_one_letter_code
_entity_poly.pdbx_strand_id
1 'polypeptide(L)'
;MEWLQPTSENLIEGYDEPQGKLDIDRVESKQITTNTIISDFFVMLNCLGERTVSQLPAPDDKVYHRIMEEIAPYFERILIIKINNQIIEVSLQHVKKEALTILNNKAVHPVLDEFFHGEADKSGYNLFGQVPNRSVYKVLPHFIDPLEDPEVQQLFDFLKEMCSVTKDFGFILKPWLLSDELKQLQAIRFAAHYCQDVYLWVDNDTERIFEIQFKF
;
A
#
# COMPACT_ATOMS: atom_id res chain seq x y z
N MET A 1 11.64 -2.17 23.17
CA MET A 1 11.96 -1.29 22.03
C MET A 1 11.39 0.07 22.34
N GLU A 2 12.24 1.10 22.45
CA GLU A 2 11.83 2.46 22.85
C GLU A 2 11.11 3.23 21.72
N TRP A 3 11.34 2.83 20.47
CA TRP A 3 10.79 3.47 19.27
C TRP A 3 9.36 3.00 18.91
N LEU A 4 8.77 2.14 19.74
CA LEU A 4 7.42 1.60 19.54
C LEU A 4 6.55 1.83 20.78
N GLN A 5 5.33 2.32 20.55
CA GLN A 5 4.31 2.50 21.58
C GLN A 5 3.12 1.56 21.31
N PRO A 6 2.79 0.63 22.21
CA PRO A 6 1.57 -0.16 22.10
C PRO A 6 0.34 0.75 22.03
N THR A 7 -0.60 0.46 21.14
CA THR A 7 -1.84 1.22 20.99
C THR A 7 -3.03 0.31 20.76
N SER A 8 -4.20 0.79 21.18
CA SER A 8 -5.50 0.20 20.91
C SER A 8 -6.36 1.11 20.05
N GLU A 9 -5.76 2.07 19.35
CA GLU A 9 -6.48 2.95 18.42
C GLU A 9 -7.32 2.09 17.47
N ASN A 10 -8.59 2.45 17.32
CA ASN A 10 -9.43 1.84 16.32
C ASN A 10 -9.00 2.44 14.97
N LEU A 11 -8.01 1.80 14.34
CA LEU A 11 -7.39 2.28 13.11
C LEU A 11 -8.26 2.04 11.86
N ILE A 12 -9.44 1.45 12.03
CA ILE A 12 -10.46 1.35 11.00
C ILE A 12 -11.48 2.45 11.32
N GLU A 13 -11.26 3.64 10.78
CA GLU A 13 -12.32 4.65 10.78
C GLU A 13 -13.42 4.15 9.83
N GLY A 14 -14.67 4.20 10.29
CA GLY A 14 -15.80 3.79 9.47
C GLY A 14 -15.88 4.68 8.24
N TYR A 15 -15.57 4.12 7.07
CA TYR A 15 -15.90 4.76 5.81
C TYR A 15 -17.41 4.69 5.64
N ASP A 16 -18.07 5.85 5.65
CA ASP A 16 -19.47 5.92 5.29
C ASP A 16 -19.61 5.46 3.85
N GLU A 17 -20.25 4.31 3.63
CA GLU A 17 -20.47 3.80 2.28
C GLU A 17 -21.21 4.86 1.47
N PRO A 18 -20.63 5.36 0.37
CA PRO A 18 -21.26 6.36 -0.46
C PRO A 18 -22.61 5.83 -0.96
N GLN A 19 -23.67 6.58 -0.67
CA GLN A 19 -25.02 6.20 -1.07
C GLN A 19 -25.33 6.70 -2.48
N GLY A 20 -25.96 5.85 -3.29
CA GLY A 20 -26.43 6.26 -4.61
C GLY A 20 -26.54 5.12 -5.60
N LYS A 21 -26.73 5.50 -6.87
CA LYS A 21 -26.74 4.55 -7.97
C LYS A 21 -25.30 4.14 -8.30
N LEU A 22 -25.00 2.86 -8.08
CA LEU A 22 -23.75 2.23 -8.47
C LEU A 22 -23.72 2.01 -9.99
N ASP A 23 -22.59 2.34 -10.61
CA ASP A 23 -22.26 2.03 -11.99
C ASP A 23 -20.81 1.51 -12.07
N ILE A 24 -20.57 0.53 -12.94
CA ILE A 24 -19.26 -0.12 -13.06
C ILE A 24 -18.92 -0.28 -14.54
N ASP A 25 -17.90 0.45 -14.98
CA ASP A 25 -17.40 0.37 -16.34
C ASP A 25 -16.13 -0.48 -16.39
N ARG A 26 -16.08 -1.42 -17.34
CA ARG A 26 -14.83 -2.09 -17.70
C ARG A 26 -14.12 -1.32 -18.79
N VAL A 27 -12.84 -1.05 -18.60
CA VAL A 27 -12.00 -0.38 -19.61
C VAL A 27 -10.87 -1.27 -20.09
N GLU A 28 -10.43 -1.02 -21.32
CA GLU A 28 -9.29 -1.71 -21.90
C GLU A 28 -7.99 -1.19 -21.30
N SER A 29 -7.08 -2.12 -21.02
CA SER A 29 -5.76 -1.78 -20.53
C SER A 29 -4.88 -1.25 -21.65
N LYS A 30 -4.24 -0.10 -21.41
CA LYS A 30 -3.31 0.53 -22.35
C LYS A 30 -1.96 -0.19 -22.35
N GLN A 31 -1.11 0.16 -23.32
CA GLN A 31 0.30 -0.23 -23.32
C GLN A 31 1.02 0.39 -22.12
N ILE A 32 2.00 -0.31 -21.57
CA ILE A 32 2.85 0.23 -20.50
C ILE A 32 3.78 1.29 -21.12
N THR A 33 3.61 2.54 -20.72
CA THR A 33 4.38 3.67 -21.27
C THR A 33 5.22 4.42 -20.23
N THR A 34 4.97 4.14 -18.95
CA THR A 34 5.61 4.75 -17.80
C THR A 34 6.41 3.69 -17.05
N ASN A 35 7.28 4.13 -16.14
CA ASN A 35 8.03 3.26 -15.23
C ASN A 35 8.46 4.08 -14.01
N THR A 36 7.55 4.21 -13.05
CA THR A 36 7.72 5.03 -11.84
C THR A 36 7.72 4.16 -10.59
N ILE A 37 8.30 4.66 -9.49
CA ILE A 37 8.23 3.99 -8.19
C ILE A 37 6.78 3.75 -7.71
N ILE A 38 5.83 4.60 -8.14
CA ILE A 38 4.40 4.41 -7.89
C ILE A 38 3.91 3.14 -8.61
N SER A 39 4.21 3.02 -9.92
CA SER A 39 3.84 1.83 -10.68
C SER A 39 4.45 0.56 -10.10
N ASP A 40 5.70 0.61 -9.65
CA ASP A 40 6.38 -0.53 -9.00
C ASP A 40 5.72 -0.93 -7.71
N PHE A 41 5.42 0.06 -6.85
CA PHE A 41 4.77 -0.16 -5.58
C PHE A 41 3.48 -0.96 -5.77
N PHE A 42 2.60 -0.52 -6.69
CA PHE A 42 1.34 -1.21 -6.92
C PHE A 42 1.50 -2.55 -7.64
N VAL A 43 2.47 -2.70 -8.54
CA VAL A 43 2.77 -4.01 -9.15
C VAL A 43 3.24 -4.99 -8.08
N MET A 44 4.20 -4.61 -7.24
CA MET A 44 4.75 -5.45 -6.17
C MET A 44 3.71 -5.79 -5.10
N LEU A 45 2.90 -4.81 -4.69
CA LEU A 45 1.78 -5.01 -3.76
C LEU A 45 0.82 -6.10 -4.26
N ASN A 46 0.54 -6.13 -5.57
CA ASN A 46 -0.32 -7.13 -6.19
C ASN A 46 0.37 -8.45 -6.54
N CYS A 47 1.68 -8.59 -6.24
CA CYS A 47 2.39 -9.86 -6.37
C CYS A 47 2.43 -10.66 -5.06
N LEU A 48 1.98 -10.09 -3.94
CA LEU A 48 2.06 -10.72 -2.62
C LEU A 48 1.06 -11.87 -2.40
N GLY A 49 0.03 -12.00 -3.24
CA GLY A 49 -1.00 -13.03 -3.10
C GLY A 49 -1.58 -13.52 -4.42
N GLU A 50 -2.23 -14.69 -4.40
CA GLU A 50 -2.99 -15.17 -5.56
C GLU A 50 -4.29 -14.36 -5.70
N ARG A 51 -4.56 -13.84 -6.90
CA ARG A 51 -5.83 -13.15 -7.26
C ARG A 51 -6.10 -11.89 -6.43
N THR A 52 -5.08 -11.08 -6.17
CA THR A 52 -5.27 -9.79 -5.50
C THR A 52 -6.13 -8.85 -6.36
N VAL A 53 -6.99 -8.12 -5.66
CA VAL A 53 -7.74 -6.99 -6.20
C VAL A 53 -7.22 -5.77 -5.47
N SER A 54 -6.71 -4.79 -6.20
CA SER A 54 -6.40 -3.49 -5.63
C SER A 54 -7.52 -2.53 -5.92
N GLN A 55 -8.02 -1.91 -4.86
CA GLN A 55 -9.07 -0.91 -4.89
C GLN A 55 -8.41 0.43 -4.60
N LEU A 56 -8.30 1.28 -5.62
CA LEU A 56 -7.62 2.56 -5.51
C LEU A 56 -8.64 3.69 -5.48
N PRO A 57 -8.77 4.42 -4.36
CA PRO A 57 -9.64 5.59 -4.29
C PRO A 57 -9.25 6.63 -5.34
N ALA A 58 -10.24 7.27 -5.94
CA ALA A 58 -10.06 8.33 -6.91
C ALA A 58 -10.84 9.58 -6.45
N PRO A 59 -10.32 10.30 -5.42
CA PRO A 59 -11.05 11.39 -4.79
C PRO A 59 -11.28 12.60 -5.70
N ASP A 60 -10.47 12.74 -6.76
CA ASP A 60 -10.61 13.76 -7.79
C ASP A 60 -10.08 13.28 -9.16
N ASP A 61 -10.33 14.08 -10.19
CA ASP A 61 -9.91 13.80 -11.56
C ASP A 61 -8.37 13.72 -11.71
N LYS A 62 -7.62 14.49 -10.92
CA LYS A 62 -6.14 14.50 -10.97
C LYS A 62 -5.61 13.13 -10.54
N VAL A 63 -6.06 12.63 -9.40
CA VAL A 63 -5.67 11.30 -8.90
C VAL A 63 -6.15 10.21 -9.84
N TYR A 64 -7.40 10.28 -10.31
CA TYR A 64 -7.94 9.34 -11.30
C TYR A 64 -7.04 9.24 -12.54
N HIS A 65 -6.66 10.38 -13.12
CA HIS A 65 -5.79 10.39 -14.30
C HIS A 65 -4.43 9.77 -14.02
N ARG A 66 -3.81 10.09 -12.87
CA ARG A 66 -2.54 9.47 -12.46
C ARG A 66 -2.67 7.95 -12.29
N ILE A 67 -3.74 7.45 -11.67
CA ILE A 67 -4.00 6.01 -11.58
C ILE A 67 -4.06 5.39 -12.97
N MET A 68 -4.81 6.01 -13.89
CA MET A 68 -5.03 5.49 -15.24
C MET A 68 -3.79 5.56 -16.15
N GLU A 69 -2.83 6.44 -15.86
CA GLU A 69 -1.60 6.64 -16.64
C GLU A 69 -0.39 5.90 -16.07
N GLU A 70 -0.23 5.90 -14.74
CA GLU A 70 0.93 5.33 -14.07
C GLU A 70 0.71 3.89 -13.62
N ILE A 71 -0.52 3.51 -13.23
CA ILE A 71 -0.77 2.22 -12.55
C ILE A 71 -1.58 1.28 -13.44
N ALA A 72 -2.74 1.71 -13.93
CA ALA A 72 -3.68 0.87 -14.67
C ALA A 72 -3.07 0.13 -15.89
N PRO A 73 -2.12 0.70 -16.66
CA PRO A 73 -1.50 0.00 -17.79
C PRO A 73 -0.80 -1.31 -17.41
N TYR A 74 -0.46 -1.51 -16.14
CA TYR A 74 0.22 -2.71 -15.65
C TYR A 74 -0.73 -3.87 -15.35
N PHE A 75 -2.05 -3.66 -15.43
CA PHE A 75 -3.07 -4.63 -15.06
C PHE A 75 -3.92 -5.06 -16.26
N GLU A 76 -4.36 -6.31 -16.29
CA GLU A 76 -5.18 -6.86 -17.38
C GLU A 76 -6.65 -6.44 -17.26
N ARG A 77 -7.16 -6.34 -16.02
CA ARG A 77 -8.55 -6.03 -15.75
C ARG A 77 -8.64 -4.75 -14.92
N ILE A 78 -9.29 -3.74 -15.51
CA ILE A 78 -9.52 -2.44 -14.91
C ILE A 78 -11.03 -2.20 -14.87
N LEU A 79 -11.56 -1.90 -13.70
CA LEU A 79 -12.95 -1.49 -13.49
C LEU A 79 -12.97 -0.09 -12.90
N ILE A 80 -13.77 0.80 -13.48
CA ILE A 80 -14.04 2.14 -12.94
C ILE A 80 -15.36 2.05 -12.20
N ILE A 81 -15.32 2.32 -10.90
CA ILE A 81 -16.49 2.27 -10.03
C ILE A 81 -16.98 3.69 -9.81
N LYS A 82 -18.28 3.88 -10.04
CA LYS A 82 -18.94 5.18 -9.95
C LYS A 82 -20.16 5.12 -9.06
N ILE A 83 -20.41 6.20 -8.35
CA ILE A 83 -21.65 6.43 -7.61
C ILE A 83 -22.21 7.77 -8.01
N ASN A 84 -23.49 7.80 -8.39
CA ASN A 84 -24.15 9.00 -8.92
C ASN A 84 -23.37 9.65 -10.07
N ASN A 85 -22.77 8.82 -10.94
CA ASN A 85 -21.94 9.21 -12.09
C ASN A 85 -20.61 9.90 -11.74
N GLN A 86 -20.21 9.90 -10.47
CA GLN A 86 -18.88 10.33 -10.02
C GLN A 86 -17.98 9.11 -9.83
N ILE A 87 -16.74 9.17 -10.32
CA ILE A 87 -15.76 8.12 -10.10
C ILE A 87 -15.36 8.15 -8.62
N ILE A 88 -15.43 7.01 -7.97
CA ILE A 88 -15.02 6.86 -6.56
C ILE A 88 -13.77 6.00 -6.42
N GLU A 89 -13.59 5.03 -7.32
CA GLU A 89 -12.54 4.02 -7.20
C GLU A 89 -12.18 3.44 -8.57
N VAL A 90 -10.91 3.07 -8.72
CA VAL A 90 -10.42 2.21 -9.80
C VAL A 90 -10.02 0.87 -9.20
N SER A 91 -10.70 -0.20 -9.61
CA SER A 91 -10.36 -1.57 -9.23
C SER A 91 -9.46 -2.22 -10.28
N LEU A 92 -8.33 -2.74 -9.84
CA LEU A 92 -7.27 -3.31 -10.65
C LEU A 92 -7.08 -4.78 -10.27
N GLN A 93 -7.03 -5.64 -11.28
CA GLN A 93 -6.80 -7.07 -11.09
C GLN A 93 -5.85 -7.61 -12.15
N HIS A 94 -5.07 -8.61 -11.73
CA HIS A 94 -4.17 -9.39 -12.58
C HIS A 94 -3.07 -8.52 -13.19
N VAL A 95 -1.91 -8.49 -12.53
CA VAL A 95 -0.70 -7.88 -13.09
C VAL A 95 -0.34 -8.58 -14.41
N LYS A 96 -0.09 -7.79 -15.46
CA LYS A 96 0.33 -8.30 -16.77
C LYS A 96 1.67 -9.04 -16.67
N LYS A 97 1.85 -10.08 -17.48
CA LYS A 97 3.16 -10.76 -17.61
C LYS A 97 4.29 -9.83 -18.06
N GLU A 98 3.97 -8.85 -18.90
CA GLU A 98 4.92 -7.84 -19.36
C GLU A 98 5.40 -6.95 -18.19
N ALA A 99 4.47 -6.53 -17.32
CA ALA A 99 4.80 -5.77 -16.11
C ALA A 99 5.78 -6.54 -15.20
N LEU A 100 5.53 -7.84 -14.98
CA LEU A 100 6.44 -8.69 -14.20
C LEU A 100 7.82 -8.82 -14.86
N THR A 101 7.86 -8.87 -16.19
CA THR A 101 9.11 -8.94 -16.95
C THR A 101 9.90 -7.64 -16.82
N ILE A 102 9.24 -6.49 -16.87
CA ILE A 102 9.86 -5.18 -16.64
C ILE A 102 10.43 -5.11 -15.21
N LEU A 103 9.64 -5.49 -14.20
CA LEU A 103 10.05 -5.45 -12.80
C LEU A 103 11.25 -6.37 -12.52
N ASN A 104 11.26 -7.60 -13.06
CA ASN A 104 12.34 -8.56 -12.85
C ASN A 104 13.65 -8.19 -13.56
N ASN A 105 13.60 -7.33 -14.58
CA ASN A 105 14.77 -6.96 -15.39
C ASN A 105 15.39 -5.62 -14.97
N LYS A 106 14.95 -5.04 -13.84
CA LYS A 106 15.46 -3.75 -13.35
C LYS A 106 15.87 -3.83 -11.88
N ALA A 107 16.65 -2.85 -11.46
CA ALA A 107 16.91 -2.63 -10.04
C ALA A 107 15.66 -2.06 -9.37
N VAL A 108 15.14 -2.77 -8.37
CA VAL A 108 14.03 -2.30 -7.54
C VAL A 108 14.56 -1.28 -6.53
N HIS A 109 13.78 -0.24 -6.25
CA HIS A 109 14.13 0.76 -5.25
C HIS A 109 14.28 0.11 -3.86
N PRO A 110 15.33 0.39 -3.07
CA PRO A 110 15.59 -0.29 -1.79
C PRO A 110 14.40 -0.29 -0.82
N VAL A 111 13.67 0.82 -0.74
CA VAL A 111 12.43 0.92 0.08
C VAL A 111 11.37 -0.09 -0.33
N LEU A 112 11.14 -0.26 -1.64
CA LEU A 112 10.18 -1.23 -2.14
C LEU A 112 10.68 -2.66 -1.93
N ASP A 113 11.99 -2.87 -2.07
CA ASP A 113 12.62 -4.15 -1.77
C ASP A 113 12.38 -4.55 -0.31
N GLU A 114 12.59 -3.64 0.64
CA GLU A 114 12.35 -3.90 2.06
C GLU A 114 10.86 -4.20 2.38
N PHE A 115 9.91 -3.57 1.69
CA PHE A 115 8.48 -3.86 1.88
C PHE A 115 8.05 -5.22 1.29
N PHE A 116 8.62 -5.62 0.16
CA PHE A 116 8.02 -6.66 -0.70
C PHE A 116 8.93 -7.83 -1.06
N HIS A 117 10.25 -7.69 -0.96
CA HIS A 117 11.22 -8.72 -1.32
C HIS A 117 11.39 -9.76 -0.20
N GLY A 118 11.51 -11.03 -0.58
CA GLY A 118 11.53 -12.18 0.33
C GLY A 118 10.49 -13.24 -0.04
N GLU A 119 10.47 -14.38 0.65
CA GLU A 119 9.51 -15.46 0.37
C GLU A 119 8.09 -15.15 0.84
N ALA A 120 7.09 -15.50 0.02
CA ALA A 120 5.67 -15.65 0.38
C ALA A 120 5.49 -16.25 1.77
N ASP A 121 5.08 -15.52 2.80
CA ASP A 121 4.57 -16.23 3.98
C ASP A 121 3.25 -16.90 3.59
N LYS A 122 3.30 -18.22 3.53
CA LYS A 122 2.15 -19.07 3.15
C LYS A 122 1.17 -19.27 4.31
N SER A 123 1.40 -18.59 5.43
CA SER A 123 0.57 -18.61 6.64
C SER A 123 -0.87 -18.15 6.39
N GLY A 124 -1.15 -17.46 5.28
CA GLY A 124 -2.51 -17.11 4.86
C GLY A 124 -3.08 -15.90 5.61
N TYR A 125 -2.23 -15.04 6.17
CA TYR A 125 -2.67 -13.77 6.74
C TYR A 125 -3.43 -12.94 5.69
N ASN A 126 -4.69 -12.67 5.96
CA ASN A 126 -5.57 -11.85 5.15
C ASN A 126 -5.82 -10.52 5.85
N LEU A 127 -5.86 -9.43 5.08
CA LEU A 127 -6.12 -8.03 5.50
C LEU A 127 -7.35 -7.90 6.43
N PHE A 128 -8.23 -8.90 6.44
CA PHE A 128 -9.52 -8.90 7.14
C PHE A 128 -9.60 -9.83 8.37
N GLY A 129 -8.47 -10.13 9.01
CA GLY A 129 -8.52 -10.45 10.45
C GLY A 129 -8.52 -11.92 10.86
N GLN A 130 -7.60 -12.73 10.33
CA GLN A 130 -7.35 -14.08 10.88
C GLN A 130 -6.04 -14.19 11.68
N VAL A 131 -5.57 -13.09 12.30
CA VAL A 131 -4.57 -13.17 13.38
C VAL A 131 -5.30 -12.97 14.70
N PRO A 132 -5.67 -14.05 15.42
CA PRO A 132 -6.52 -13.95 16.60
C PRO A 132 -5.81 -13.24 17.76
N ASN A 133 -4.48 -13.41 17.86
CA ASN A 133 -3.65 -12.83 18.89
C ASN A 133 -2.70 -11.78 18.29
N ARG A 134 -3.18 -10.55 18.16
CA ARG A 134 -2.41 -9.46 17.53
C ARG A 134 -2.28 -8.24 18.43
N SER A 135 -1.16 -7.53 18.27
CA SER A 135 -0.92 -6.22 18.87
C SER A 135 -0.67 -5.17 17.79
N VAL A 136 -0.96 -3.91 18.13
CA VAL A 136 -0.66 -2.77 17.26
C VAL A 136 0.36 -1.89 17.97
N TYR A 137 1.41 -1.52 17.24
CA TYR A 137 2.42 -0.59 17.73
C TYR A 137 2.45 0.64 16.85
N LYS A 138 2.36 1.81 17.49
CA LYS A 138 2.65 3.10 16.86
C LYS A 138 4.15 3.31 16.85
N VAL A 139 4.69 3.66 15.69
CA VAL A 139 6.08 4.05 15.50
C VAL A 139 6.31 5.46 16.05
N LEU A 140 7.36 5.65 16.85
CA LEU A 140 7.71 6.94 17.44
C LEU A 140 8.83 7.60 16.61
N PRO A 141 8.52 8.64 15.80
CA PRO A 141 9.46 9.17 14.82
C PRO A 141 10.70 9.84 15.44
N HIS A 142 10.62 10.29 16.69
CA HIS A 142 11.76 10.92 17.37
C HIS A 142 12.91 9.96 17.73
N PHE A 143 12.70 8.65 17.58
CA PHE A 143 13.73 7.62 17.72
C PHE A 143 14.27 7.10 16.38
N ILE A 144 13.83 7.69 15.26
CA ILE A 144 14.14 7.22 13.91
C ILE A 144 14.86 8.33 13.16
N ASP A 145 16.02 7.98 12.58
CA ASP A 145 16.75 8.91 11.73
C ASP A 145 15.96 9.16 10.45
N PRO A 146 15.61 10.42 10.13
CA PRO A 146 14.87 10.72 8.90
C PRO A 146 15.69 10.32 7.68
N LEU A 147 14.98 10.08 6.58
CA LEU A 147 15.57 9.78 5.29
C LEU A 147 14.79 10.52 4.21
N GLU A 148 15.52 11.25 3.37
CA GLU A 148 14.96 12.02 2.25
C GLU A 148 15.37 11.35 0.94
N ASP A 149 14.40 11.11 0.07
CA ASP A 149 14.58 10.61 -1.29
C ASP A 149 13.44 11.14 -2.16
N PRO A 150 13.73 11.91 -3.23
CA PRO A 150 12.71 12.51 -4.07
C PRO A 150 11.81 11.51 -4.80
N GLU A 151 12.28 10.29 -5.11
CA GLU A 151 11.44 9.27 -5.75
C GLU A 151 10.46 8.70 -4.72
N VAL A 152 10.96 8.32 -3.54
CA VAL A 152 10.09 7.80 -2.46
C VAL A 152 9.10 8.86 -2.00
N GLN A 153 9.51 10.12 -1.94
CA GLN A 153 8.60 11.22 -1.64
C GLN A 153 7.43 11.29 -2.63
N GLN A 154 7.66 11.11 -3.93
CA GLN A 154 6.58 11.09 -4.93
C GLN A 154 5.56 9.97 -4.68
N LEU A 155 6.01 8.81 -4.19
CA LEU A 155 5.12 7.73 -3.80
C LEU A 155 4.23 8.14 -2.62
N PHE A 156 4.82 8.65 -1.54
CA PHE A 156 4.06 9.04 -0.34
C PHE A 156 3.13 10.24 -0.61
N ASP A 157 3.56 11.21 -1.42
CA ASP A 157 2.71 12.31 -1.88
C ASP A 157 1.51 11.76 -2.68
N PHE A 158 1.73 10.79 -3.57
CA PHE A 158 0.63 10.16 -4.30
C PHE A 158 -0.31 9.37 -3.38
N LEU A 159 0.22 8.59 -2.43
CA LEU A 159 -0.60 7.87 -1.45
C LEU A 159 -1.44 8.83 -0.61
N LYS A 160 -0.88 9.97 -0.20
CA LYS A 160 -1.58 11.04 0.52
C LYS A 160 -2.69 11.68 -0.31
N GLU A 161 -2.43 11.97 -1.58
CA GLU A 161 -3.44 12.49 -2.52
C GLU A 161 -4.59 11.47 -2.69
N MET A 162 -4.24 10.22 -2.95
CA MET A 162 -5.18 9.11 -3.17
C MET A 162 -6.05 8.84 -1.94
N CYS A 163 -5.45 8.81 -0.75
CA CYS A 163 -6.13 8.59 0.52
C CYS A 163 -6.59 9.89 1.17
N SER A 164 -6.78 10.97 0.42
CA SER A 164 -7.16 12.27 0.98
C SER A 164 -8.53 12.26 1.69
N VAL A 165 -9.40 11.28 1.38
CA VAL A 165 -10.70 11.09 2.04
C VAL A 165 -10.59 10.17 3.26
N THR A 166 -9.92 9.02 3.13
CA THR A 166 -9.79 8.02 4.22
C THR A 166 -8.74 8.39 5.25
N LYS A 167 -7.76 9.24 4.87
CA LYS A 167 -6.61 9.66 5.68
C LYS A 167 -5.66 8.54 6.10
N ASP A 168 -5.86 7.33 5.60
CA ASP A 168 -4.99 6.19 5.87
C ASP A 168 -4.72 5.33 4.63
N PHE A 169 -3.65 4.56 4.71
CA PHE A 169 -3.31 3.53 3.73
C PHE A 169 -2.61 2.37 4.42
N GLY A 170 -3.22 1.19 4.37
CA GLY A 170 -2.67 -0.05 4.94
C GLY A 170 -2.42 -1.10 3.88
N PHE A 171 -1.35 -1.88 4.05
CA PHE A 171 -1.08 -3.03 3.19
C PHE A 171 -0.31 -4.13 3.92
N ILE A 172 -0.54 -5.37 3.46
CA ILE A 172 0.29 -6.50 3.85
C ILE A 172 1.68 -6.30 3.27
N LEU A 173 2.68 -6.46 4.10
CA LEU A 173 4.08 -6.60 3.70
C LEU A 173 4.53 -8.04 3.80
N LYS A 174 5.70 -8.35 3.26
CA LYS A 174 6.39 -9.59 3.62
C LYS A 174 6.76 -9.55 5.10
N PRO A 175 6.48 -10.60 5.89
CA PRO A 175 6.56 -10.45 7.32
C PRO A 175 7.97 -10.14 7.81
N TRP A 176 8.12 -8.95 8.37
CA TRP A 176 9.28 -8.59 9.16
C TRP A 176 9.16 -9.27 10.53
N LEU A 177 10.30 -9.62 11.14
CA LEU A 177 10.32 -10.01 12.55
C LEU A 177 10.44 -8.75 13.40
N LEU A 178 9.62 -8.63 14.43
CA LEU A 178 9.67 -7.52 15.36
C LEU A 178 11.04 -7.49 16.06
N SER A 179 11.85 -6.49 15.75
CA SER A 179 13.19 -6.33 16.34
C SER A 179 13.60 -4.84 16.39
N ASP A 180 14.63 -4.51 17.18
CA ASP A 180 15.08 -3.12 17.31
C ASP A 180 15.77 -2.61 16.04
N GLU A 181 16.29 -3.52 15.22
CA GLU A 181 16.96 -3.22 13.95
C GLU A 181 16.00 -2.68 12.88
N LEU A 182 14.68 -2.93 13.01
CA LEU A 182 13.70 -2.45 12.04
C LEU A 182 13.69 -0.93 11.88
N LYS A 183 14.04 -0.18 12.94
CA LYS A 183 14.14 1.28 12.88
C LYS A 183 15.23 1.79 11.92
N GLN A 184 16.14 0.90 11.50
CA GLN A 184 17.20 1.20 10.54
C GLN A 184 16.79 0.92 9.09
N LEU A 185 15.68 0.20 8.85
CA LEU A 185 15.15 -0.03 7.51
C LEU A 185 14.80 1.31 6.85
N GLN A 186 15.17 1.47 5.59
CA GLN A 186 14.82 2.66 4.81
C GLN A 186 13.30 2.85 4.78
N ALA A 187 12.53 1.78 4.58
CA ALA A 187 11.08 1.77 4.59
C ALA A 187 10.47 2.38 5.87
N ILE A 188 10.98 2.00 7.05
CA ILE A 188 10.54 2.56 8.33
C ILE A 188 10.97 4.02 8.49
N ARG A 189 12.21 4.35 8.11
CA ARG A 189 12.74 5.71 8.17
C ARG A 189 11.95 6.67 7.29
N PHE A 190 11.59 6.24 6.08
CA PHE A 190 10.73 7.00 5.16
C PHE A 190 9.33 7.17 5.70
N ALA A 191 8.68 6.08 6.08
CA ALA A 191 7.32 6.15 6.59
C ALA A 191 7.23 7.06 7.83
N ALA A 192 8.17 6.95 8.76
CA ALA A 192 8.21 7.78 9.97
C ALA A 192 8.51 9.26 9.69
N HIS A 193 9.16 9.58 8.55
CA HIS A 193 9.46 10.95 8.17
C HIS A 193 8.30 11.64 7.42
N TYR A 194 7.61 10.92 6.53
CA TYR A 194 6.61 11.51 5.62
C TYR A 194 5.16 11.29 6.06
N CYS A 195 4.87 10.28 6.89
CA CYS A 195 3.53 10.06 7.43
C CYS A 195 3.35 10.82 8.75
N GLN A 196 2.11 11.20 9.05
CA GLN A 196 1.76 11.72 10.37
C GLN A 196 1.96 10.64 11.43
N ASP A 197 1.45 9.44 11.17
CA ASP A 197 1.56 8.28 12.04
C ASP A 197 1.82 7.01 11.21
N VAL A 198 2.58 6.07 11.79
CA VAL A 198 2.86 4.75 11.22
C VAL A 198 2.54 3.69 12.26
N TYR A 199 1.82 2.65 11.85
CA TYR A 199 1.39 1.57 12.72
C TYR A 199 1.86 0.22 12.16
N LEU A 200 2.34 -0.64 13.06
CA LEU A 200 2.78 -2.00 12.76
C LEU A 200 1.83 -2.98 13.45
N TRP A 201 1.25 -3.88 12.67
CA TRP A 201 0.40 -4.96 13.17
C TRP A 201 1.23 -6.22 13.34
N VAL A 202 1.29 -6.71 14.57
CA VAL A 202 2.17 -7.81 14.98
C VAL A 202 1.34 -9.00 15.41
N ASP A 203 1.67 -10.17 14.90
CA ASP A 203 1.23 -11.46 15.44
C ASP A 203 2.03 -11.75 16.72
N ASN A 204 1.33 -11.83 17.86
CA ASN A 204 1.96 -12.02 19.16
C ASN A 204 2.53 -13.44 19.34
N ASP A 205 2.09 -14.42 18.55
CA ASP A 205 2.57 -15.80 18.66
C ASP A 205 3.89 -16.00 17.91
N THR A 206 4.10 -15.23 16.84
CA THR A 206 5.28 -15.35 15.95
C THR A 206 6.20 -14.14 15.96
N GLU A 207 5.77 -13.05 16.60
CA GLU A 207 6.41 -11.72 16.57
C GLU A 207 6.55 -11.16 15.15
N ARG A 208 5.78 -11.67 14.18
CA ARG A 208 5.82 -11.20 12.79
C ARG A 208 4.95 -9.98 12.61
N ILE A 209 5.49 -8.95 11.96
CA ILE A 209 4.71 -7.81 11.46
C ILE A 209 4.09 -8.25 10.14
N PHE A 210 2.77 -8.29 10.06
CA PHE A 210 2.06 -8.75 8.85
C PHE A 210 1.42 -7.61 8.06
N GLU A 211 1.26 -6.44 8.66
CA GLU A 211 0.66 -5.26 8.03
C GLU A 211 1.30 -3.98 8.57
N ILE A 212 1.46 -3.02 7.67
CA ILE A 212 1.84 -1.65 7.99
C ILE A 212 0.72 -0.72 7.54
N GLN A 213 0.43 0.28 8.37
CA GLN A 213 -0.58 1.28 8.08
C GLN A 213 0.01 2.68 8.28
N PHE A 214 -0.27 3.55 7.32
CA PHE A 214 0.10 4.95 7.31
C PHE A 214 -1.11 5.82 7.59
N LYS A 215 -0.94 6.90 8.33
CA LYS A 215 -1.89 8.04 8.39
C LYS A 215 -1.22 9.30 7.84
N PHE A 216 -1.96 10.08 7.04
CA PHE A 216 -1.45 11.21 6.25
C PHE A 216 -2.03 12.57 6.61
#